data_AF-A0A3N4JNE5-F1
#
_entry.id   AF-A0A3N4JNE5-F1
#
_cell.length_a   1.000
_cell.length_b   1.000
_cell.length_c   1.000
_cell.angle_alpha   90.00
_cell.angle_beta   90.00
_cell.angle_gamma   90.00
#
_symmetry.space_group_name_H-M   'P 1'
#
loop_
_entity.id
_entity.type
_entity.pdbx_description
1 polymer ?
#
loop_
_entity_poly.entity_id
_entity_poly.type
_entity_poly.pdbx_seq_one_letter_code
_entity_poly.pdbx_strand_id
1 'polypeptide(L)' 'DHSKDKLAKHEKRRISHLNSEKKRRESIKGGMDALLELVPGCRDVRLSKANVLKEAREYILELRGGRRELQVEIE' A
#
# COMPACT_ATOMS: atom_id res chain seq x y z
N ASP A 1 37.34 27.38 4.98
CA ASP A 1 35.90 27.61 5.26
C ASP A 1 35.19 26.27 5.50
N HIS A 2 35.39 25.66 6.67
CA HIS A 2 34.87 24.31 6.99
C HIS A 2 33.40 24.31 7.45
N SER A 3 32.86 25.46 7.81
CA SER A 3 31.47 25.58 8.28
C SER A 3 30.46 25.48 7.13
N LYS A 4 30.79 26.05 5.95
CA LYS A 4 29.93 25.93 4.76
C LYS A 4 29.83 24.49 4.24
N ASP A 5 30.91 23.73 4.31
CA ASP A 5 30.95 22.33 3.86
C ASP A 5 30.12 21.40 4.76
N LYS A 6 30.12 21.64 6.08
CA LYS A 6 29.24 20.95 7.03
C LYS A 6 27.76 21.22 6.77
N LEU A 7 27.39 22.47 6.46
CA LEU A 7 26.02 22.86 6.12
C LEU A 7 25.55 22.18 4.83
N ALA A 8 26.38 22.15 3.79
CA ALA A 8 26.08 21.45 2.54
C ALA A 8 25.86 19.93 2.74
N LYS A 9 26.69 19.29 3.59
CA LYS A 9 26.54 17.86 3.92
C LYS A 9 25.28 17.57 4.73
N HIS A 10 24.88 18.48 5.61
CA HIS A 10 23.62 18.36 6.36
C HIS A 10 22.42 18.46 5.41
N GLU A 11 22.44 19.44 4.50
CA GLU A 11 21.37 19.65 3.54
C GLU A 11 21.22 18.47 2.57
N LYS A 12 22.34 17.91 2.07
CA LYS A 12 22.32 16.70 1.23
C LYS A 12 21.68 15.50 1.95
N ARG A 13 21.98 15.32 3.25
CA ARG A 13 21.36 14.27 4.07
C ARG A 13 19.86 14.49 4.25
N ARG A 14 19.45 15.74 4.51
CA ARG A 14 18.04 16.12 4.62
C ARG A 14 17.25 15.82 3.34
N ILE A 15 17.80 16.20 2.18
CA ILE A 15 17.19 15.93 0.87
C ILE A 15 17.09 14.43 0.62
N SER A 16 18.16 13.68 0.88
CA SER A 16 18.14 12.21 0.72
C SER A 16 17.06 11.57 1.58
N HIS A 17 16.91 12.00 2.83
CA HIS A 17 15.87 11.49 3.73
C HIS A 17 14.47 11.78 3.20
N LEU A 18 14.21 13.00 2.74
CA LEU A 18 12.91 13.37 2.15
C LEU A 18 12.59 12.55 0.89
N ASN A 19 13.59 12.32 0.03
CA ASN A 19 13.42 11.52 -1.19
C ASN A 19 13.11 10.05 -0.85
N SER A 20 13.83 9.47 0.12
CA SER A 20 13.57 8.10 0.57
C SER A 20 12.16 7.95 1.15
N GLU A 21 11.69 8.91 1.95
CA GLU A 21 10.33 8.86 2.51
C GLU A 21 9.26 9.10 1.43
N LYS A 22 9.52 9.99 0.46
CA LYS A 22 8.63 10.17 -0.70
C LYS A 22 8.47 8.85 -1.46
N LYS A 23 9.57 8.18 -1.79
CA LYS A 23 9.55 6.87 -2.46
C LYS A 23 8.78 5.83 -1.65
N ARG A 24 8.99 5.77 -0.33
CA ARG A 24 8.27 4.85 0.57
C ARG A 24 6.75 5.10 0.53
N ARG A 25 6.33 6.37 0.57
CA ARG A 25 4.90 6.74 0.49
C ARG A 25 4.29 6.43 -0.87
N GLU A 26 5.02 6.62 -1.95
CA GLU A 26 4.59 6.26 -3.30
C GLU A 26 4.38 4.74 -3.44
N SER A 27 5.30 3.92 -2.91
CA SER A 27 5.12 2.46 -2.89
C SER A 27 3.88 2.03 -2.10
N ILE A 28 3.63 2.64 -0.93
CA ILE A 28 2.40 2.34 -0.15
C ILE A 28 1.15 2.76 -0.90
N LYS A 29 1.19 3.93 -1.56
CA LYS A 29 0.07 4.39 -2.38
C LYS A 29 -0.20 3.39 -3.52
N GLY A 30 0.83 2.95 -4.24
CA GLY A 30 0.68 1.95 -5.30
C GLY A 30 0.06 0.64 -4.80
N GLY A 31 0.42 0.18 -3.60
CA GLY A 31 -0.23 -0.98 -2.98
C GLY A 31 -1.70 -0.75 -2.63
N MET A 32 -2.07 0.45 -2.19
CA MET A 32 -3.48 0.81 -1.92
C MET A 32 -4.28 0.93 -3.21
N ASP A 33 -3.72 1.53 -4.25
CA ASP A 33 -4.34 1.65 -5.56
C ASP A 33 -4.59 0.24 -6.14
N ALA A 34 -3.64 -0.68 -6.01
CA ALA A 34 -3.85 -2.09 -6.39
C ALA A 34 -4.97 -2.78 -5.59
N LEU A 35 -5.12 -2.49 -4.29
CA LEU A 35 -6.24 -3.02 -3.50
C LEU A 35 -7.60 -2.49 -3.99
N LEU A 36 -7.68 -1.21 -4.35
CA LEU A 36 -8.89 -0.61 -4.92
C LEU A 36 -9.30 -1.30 -6.23
N GLU A 37 -8.33 -1.70 -7.06
CA GLU A 37 -8.58 -2.40 -8.32
C GLU A 37 -8.90 -3.90 -8.14
N LEU A 38 -8.23 -4.58 -7.21
CA LEU A 38 -8.36 -6.03 -7.05
C LEU A 38 -9.59 -6.44 -6.24
N VAL A 39 -10.02 -5.62 -5.28
CA VAL A 39 -11.13 -5.94 -4.37
C VAL A 39 -12.44 -5.41 -4.96
N PRO A 40 -13.41 -6.27 -5.34
CA PRO A 40 -14.64 -5.83 -6.00
C PRO A 40 -15.43 -4.77 -5.21
N GLY A 41 -15.53 -4.91 -3.89
CA GLY A 41 -16.21 -3.94 -3.02
C GLY A 41 -15.52 -2.58 -2.88
N CYS A 42 -14.30 -2.44 -3.39
CA CYS A 42 -13.53 -1.19 -3.36
C CYS A 42 -13.49 -0.47 -4.72
N ARG A 43 -13.94 -1.11 -5.81
CA ARG A 43 -13.91 -0.52 -7.15
C ARG A 43 -14.91 0.62 -7.25
N ASP A 44 -14.51 1.72 -7.88
CA ASP A 44 -15.36 2.88 -8.19
C ASP A 44 -16.03 3.56 -6.98
N VAL A 45 -15.64 3.20 -5.75
CA VAL A 45 -16.17 3.77 -4.50
C VAL A 45 -15.06 4.48 -3.73
N ARG A 46 -15.34 5.71 -3.29
CA ARG A 46 -14.39 6.48 -2.48
C ARG A 46 -14.39 6.00 -1.03
N LEU A 47 -13.58 4.99 -0.73
CA LEU A 47 -13.41 4.44 0.62
C LEU A 47 -12.25 5.10 1.39
N SER A 48 -12.36 5.10 2.72
CA SER A 48 -11.22 5.43 3.59
C SER A 48 -10.17 4.32 3.54
N LYS A 49 -8.89 4.64 3.79
CA LYS A 49 -7.81 3.63 3.83
C LYS A 49 -8.11 2.46 4.79
N ALA A 50 -8.73 2.76 5.93
CA ALA A 50 -9.12 1.75 6.90
C ALA A 50 -10.20 0.82 6.34
N ASN A 51 -11.20 1.37 5.63
CA ASN A 51 -12.25 0.57 5.01
C ASN A 51 -11.70 -0.27 3.85
N VAL A 52 -10.81 0.26 3.00
CA VAL A 52 -10.16 -0.52 1.94
C VAL A 52 -9.46 -1.76 2.51
N LEU A 53 -8.73 -1.60 3.62
CA LEU A 53 -8.07 -2.73 4.28
C LEU A 53 -9.06 -3.74 4.87
N LYS A 54 -10.19 -3.27 5.41
CA LYS A 54 -11.25 -4.11 5.95
C LYS A 54 -11.93 -4.94 4.85
N GLU A 55 -12.35 -4.29 3.77
CA GLU A 55 -12.94 -4.94 2.59
C GLU A 55 -11.96 -5.95 1.98
N ALA A 56 -10.67 -5.60 1.85
CA ALA A 56 -9.65 -6.53 1.36
C ALA A 56 -9.53 -7.79 2.22
N ARG A 57 -9.55 -7.64 3.56
CA ARG A 57 -9.54 -8.78 4.49
C ARG A 57 -10.77 -9.66 4.30
N GLU A 58 -11.95 -9.05 4.21
CA GLU A 58 -13.21 -9.77 4.07
C GLU A 58 -13.24 -10.56 2.75
N TYR A 59 -12.81 -9.93 1.65
CA TYR A 59 -12.71 -10.58 0.36
C TYR A 59 -11.74 -11.78 0.35
N ILE A 60 -10.59 -11.69 1.05
CA ILE A 60 -9.67 -12.83 1.21
C ILE A 60 -10.36 -14.00 1.94
N LEU A 61 -11.17 -13.72 2.96
CA LEU A 61 -11.88 -14.77 3.70
C LEU A 61 -12.96 -15.42 2.84
N GLU A 62 -13.69 -14.64 2.05
CA GLU A 62 -14.68 -15.12 1.08
C GLU A 62 -14.04 -16.04 0.04
N LEU A 63 -12.96 -15.59 -0.61
CA LEU A 63 -12.22 -16.40 -1.59
C LEU A 63 -11.74 -17.74 -1.02
N ARG A 64 -11.28 -17.75 0.24
CA ARG A 64 -10.87 -18.98 0.93
C ARG A 64 -12.05 -19.89 1.27
N GLY A 65 -13.21 -19.31 1.55
CA GLY A 65 -14.47 -20.02 1.74
C GLY A 65 -14.89 -20.73 0.45
N GLY A 66 -15.14 -19.95 -0.60
CA GLY A 66 -15.58 -20.47 -1.90
C GLY A 66 -14.61 -21.49 -2.50
N ARG A 67 -13.29 -21.30 -2.34
CA ARG A 67 -12.31 -22.29 -2.81
C ARG A 67 -12.45 -23.65 -2.11
N ARG A 68 -12.79 -23.68 -0.81
CA ARG A 68 -13.01 -24.94 -0.09
C ARG A 68 -14.28 -25.63 -0.53
N GLU A 69 -15.35 -24.87 -0.73
CA GLU A 69 -16.64 -25.39 -1.21
C GLU A 69 -16.51 -26.00 -2.60
N LEU A 70 -15.87 -25.28 -3.54
CA LEU A 70 -15.59 -25.79 -4.88
C LEU A 70 -14.71 -27.03 -4.88
N GLN A 71 -13.76 -27.14 -3.94
CA GLN A 71 -12.93 -28.34 -3.83
C GLN A 71 -13.75 -29.55 -3.37
N VAL A 72 -14.71 -29.35 -2.46
CA VAL A 72 -15.64 -30.41 -2.01
C VAL A 72 -16.59 -30.84 -3.13
N GLU A 73 -17.03 -29.93 -4.01
CA GLU A 73 -17.90 -30.30 -5.15
C GLU A 73 -17.18 -31.12 -6.24
N ILE A 74 -15.86 -30.99 -6.35
CA ILE A 74 -15.05 -31.70 -7.36
C ILE A 74 -14.64 -33.10 -6.88
N GLU A 75 -14.56 -33.32 -5.56
CA GLU A 75 -14.27 -34.61 -4.91
C GLU A 75 -15.48 -35.54 -4.88
#